data_AF-A0A4S8L187-F1
#
_entry.id   AF-A0A4S8L187-F1
#
_cell.length_a   1.000
_cell.length_b   1.000
_cell.length_c   1.000
_cell.angle_alpha   90.00
_cell.angle_beta   90.00
_cell.angle_gamma   90.00
#
_symmetry.space_group_name_H-M   'P 1'
#
loop_
_entity.id
_entity.type
_entity.pdbx_description
1 polymer ?
#
loop_
_entity_poly.entity_id
_entity_poly.type
_entity_poly.pdbx_seq_one_letter_code
_entity_poly.pdbx_strand_id
1 'polypeptide(L)'
;MASISESLSALSASLLSACSTLQAEINNGTVLDYISRRLSSTSLEDPSLFFTYLKESFNANQNLYLLVLTGFATLLLASWLSSPMRKLPPGPRGHPLIGNLLAMTGTQLWLRFTEWRETYGDLVTLNIPGQRIIVINSQAAANEILERRAGKNSDRPRNIVAAEILTGGLLFVFTRYTDVWRRMRKAAHEGLNRSVVHRYQPGQASEGYVLAAGLLSQPEEWFKHLRRNAASSIMSTVYDTPPIESEQDSSVKRVNDFVARLATAGKPGAHLVEVFPSMMYIPRRFAKWRTDAEEWHVKDTNMFVGLFNKVRDRMAEGEDRPSLTATLIEDSGRHGLSENENAWVAATMYAAGSETTSGVMAWWIFAMCLHPEFQKRAQAEIDTVVGRDRLPTFADSPHLPYCHAMAKEALRWRPVDPLGMPHYTIEDDWYEGMYIPKGTVLLANVWHLNRDPNLYGPDAHLFNPERWLDAKGGLVKGPAEAKEDGHSTYGFGRRICVGRHVADNSLFINIASILWAMNLEKNSKIETEEVVEDGLVVRPKLFDIKVTPRFPEAAIMLGEAKTDFFAQHT
;
A
#
# COMPACT_ATOMS: atom_id res chain seq x y z
N MET A 1 -12.61 -3.64 44.24
CA MET A 1 -11.77 -2.42 44.45
C MET A 1 -11.37 -2.24 45.91
N ALA A 2 -12.26 -2.44 46.89
CA ALA A 2 -11.92 -2.31 48.32
C ALA A 2 -10.80 -3.26 48.81
N SER A 3 -10.76 -4.52 48.38
CA SER A 3 -9.72 -5.48 48.84
C SER A 3 -8.31 -5.20 48.25
N ILE A 4 -8.25 -4.53 47.10
CA ILE A 4 -6.98 -4.11 46.47
C ILE A 4 -6.42 -2.88 47.22
N SER A 5 -7.30 -1.98 47.66
CA SER A 5 -6.94 -0.82 48.50
C SER A 5 -6.35 -1.24 49.84
N GLU A 6 -6.96 -2.20 50.53
CA GLU A 6 -6.42 -2.74 51.79
C GLU A 6 -5.06 -3.43 51.57
N SER A 7 -4.92 -4.20 50.50
CA SER A 7 -3.66 -4.89 50.17
C SER A 7 -2.53 -3.90 49.85
N LEU A 8 -2.83 -2.81 49.14
CA LEU A 8 -1.87 -1.73 48.86
C LEU A 8 -1.49 -0.94 50.11
N SER A 9 -2.44 -0.75 51.03
CA SER A 9 -2.18 -0.08 52.32
C SER A 9 -1.24 -0.91 53.20
N ALA A 10 -1.44 -2.23 53.27
CA ALA A 10 -0.57 -3.16 54.00
C ALA A 10 0.83 -3.23 53.37
N LEU A 11 0.92 -3.20 52.04
CA LEU A 11 2.19 -3.14 51.32
C LEU A 11 2.94 -1.82 51.59
N SER A 12 2.22 -0.69 51.64
CA SER A 12 2.81 0.61 51.97
C SER A 12 3.33 0.68 53.41
N ALA A 13 2.61 0.08 54.37
CA ALA A 13 3.03 0.03 55.77
C ALA A 13 4.29 -0.84 55.93
N SER A 14 4.36 -1.95 55.19
CA SER A 14 5.52 -2.84 55.17
C SER A 14 6.74 -2.20 54.52
N LEU A 15 6.54 -1.45 53.42
CA LEU A 15 7.59 -0.67 52.76
C LEU A 15 8.08 0.50 53.61
N LEU A 16 7.19 1.21 54.32
CA LEU A 16 7.55 2.27 55.25
C LEU A 16 8.35 1.74 56.45
N SER A 17 7.95 0.57 56.99
CA SER A 17 8.72 -0.10 58.03
C SER A 17 10.11 -0.51 57.52
N ALA A 18 10.21 -1.14 56.34
CA ALA A 18 11.49 -1.48 55.73
C ALA A 18 12.36 -0.26 55.44
N CYS A 19 11.79 0.84 54.95
CA CYS A 19 12.50 2.11 54.75
C CYS A 19 12.95 2.73 56.07
N SER A 20 12.17 2.64 57.15
CA SER A 20 12.56 3.15 58.47
C SER A 20 13.74 2.37 59.06
N THR A 21 13.78 1.04 58.85
CA THR A 21 14.92 0.18 59.22
C THR A 21 16.15 0.50 58.38
N LEU A 22 15.97 0.71 57.07
CA LEU A 22 17.05 1.12 56.16
C LEU A 22 17.60 2.51 56.51
N GLN A 23 16.72 3.45 56.88
CA GLN A 23 17.09 4.78 57.32
C GLN A 23 17.85 4.74 58.65
N ALA A 24 17.50 3.82 59.56
CA ALA A 24 18.23 3.61 60.82
C ALA A 24 19.64 3.02 60.57
N GLU A 25 19.80 2.11 59.61
CA GLU A 25 21.10 1.58 59.20
C GLU A 25 21.97 2.61 58.47
N ILE A 26 21.37 3.47 57.64
CA ILE A 26 22.07 4.58 56.96
C ILE A 26 22.47 5.67 57.97
N ASN A 27 21.58 6.04 58.89
CA ASN A 27 21.83 7.07 59.90
C ASN A 27 22.87 6.66 60.96
N ASN A 28 23.09 5.36 61.16
CA ASN A 28 24.16 4.86 62.04
C ASN A 28 25.56 5.01 61.44
N GLY A 29 25.70 5.57 60.23
CA GLY A 29 26.98 5.98 59.63
C GLY A 29 27.93 4.83 59.27
N THR A 30 27.65 3.60 59.68
CA THR A 30 28.53 2.44 59.53
C THR A 30 28.70 2.03 58.08
N VAL A 31 27.67 2.13 57.22
CA VAL A 31 27.76 1.66 55.83
C VAL A 31 28.54 2.65 54.94
N LEU A 32 28.26 3.95 55.06
CA LEU A 32 28.93 4.98 54.26
C LEU A 32 30.37 5.25 54.73
N ASP A 33 30.64 5.21 56.05
CA ASP A 33 32.00 5.37 56.59
C ASP A 33 32.86 4.10 56.35
N TYR A 34 32.26 2.91 56.30
CA TYR A 34 32.94 1.67 55.89
C TYR A 34 33.26 1.64 54.39
N ILE A 35 32.33 2.05 53.53
CA ILE A 35 32.54 2.13 52.08
C ILE A 35 33.58 3.22 51.74
N SER A 36 33.53 4.38 52.40
CA SER A 36 34.49 5.47 52.20
C SER A 36 35.92 5.09 52.60
N ARG A 37 36.12 4.48 53.79
CA ARG A 37 37.46 4.07 54.27
C ARG A 37 38.10 2.94 53.47
N ARG A 38 37.30 2.09 52.82
CA ARG A 38 37.80 0.93 52.05
C ARG A 38 38.01 1.23 50.56
N LEU A 39 37.22 2.15 49.99
CA LEU A 39 37.47 2.66 48.63
C LEU A 39 38.73 3.53 48.56
N SER A 40 39.15 4.17 49.66
CA SER A 40 40.43 4.89 49.72
C SER A 40 41.67 4.00 49.83
N SER A 41 41.52 2.69 50.09
CA SER A 41 42.65 1.79 50.40
C SER A 41 42.90 0.69 49.35
N THR A 42 42.17 0.66 48.24
CA THR A 42 42.24 -0.48 47.30
C THR A 42 42.45 0.05 45.88
N SER A 43 43.64 -0.17 45.31
CA SER A 43 43.87 0.06 43.88
C SER A 43 43.00 -0.90 43.08
N LEU A 44 42.13 -0.34 42.24
CA LEU A 44 41.26 -1.07 41.32
C LEU A 44 42.08 -1.61 40.14
N GLU A 45 42.98 -2.56 40.40
CA GLU A 45 43.77 -3.23 39.34
C GLU A 45 43.50 -4.74 39.22
N ASP A 46 42.80 -5.38 40.17
CA ASP A 46 42.50 -6.82 40.12
C ASP A 46 40.98 -7.12 40.07
N PRO A 47 40.45 -7.62 38.92
CA PRO A 47 39.05 -8.02 38.76
C PRO A 47 38.57 -9.09 39.75
N SER A 48 39.47 -9.90 40.32
CA SER A 48 39.11 -10.99 41.24
C SER A 48 38.65 -10.50 42.63
N LEU A 49 39.14 -9.33 43.06
CA LEU A 49 38.73 -8.68 44.32
C LEU A 49 37.31 -8.11 44.24
N PHE A 50 36.87 -7.64 43.05
CA PHE A 50 35.52 -7.14 42.83
C PHE A 50 34.46 -8.24 43.02
N PHE A 51 34.71 -9.44 42.47
CA PHE A 51 33.79 -10.57 42.64
C PHE A 51 33.77 -11.10 44.08
N THR A 52 34.91 -11.08 44.77
CA THR A 52 35.00 -11.45 46.19
C THR A 52 34.21 -10.47 47.07
N TYR A 53 34.35 -9.16 46.80
CA TYR A 53 33.60 -8.10 47.48
C TYR A 53 32.08 -8.19 47.24
N LEU A 54 31.65 -8.42 45.99
CA LEU A 54 30.23 -8.66 45.69
C LEU A 54 29.68 -9.87 46.45
N LYS A 55 30.48 -10.93 46.59
CA LYS A 55 30.09 -12.15 47.29
C LYS A 55 29.94 -11.93 48.80
N GLU A 56 30.88 -11.21 49.43
CA GLU A 56 30.78 -10.87 50.86
C GLU A 56 29.63 -9.88 51.14
N SER A 57 29.46 -8.86 50.29
CA SER A 57 28.35 -7.91 50.39
C SER A 57 26.99 -8.60 50.21
N PHE A 58 26.88 -9.53 49.26
CA PHE A 58 25.66 -10.31 49.03
C PHE A 58 25.31 -11.19 50.22
N ASN A 59 26.30 -11.86 50.83
CA ASN A 59 26.08 -12.69 52.01
C ASN A 59 25.70 -11.87 53.26
N ALA A 60 26.31 -10.69 53.45
CA ALA A 60 26.01 -9.82 54.58
C ALA A 60 24.61 -9.16 54.49
N ASN A 61 24.10 -8.93 53.27
CA ASN A 61 22.87 -8.18 53.03
C ASN A 61 21.81 -9.00 52.28
N GLN A 62 21.83 -10.33 52.40
CA GLN A 62 20.99 -11.24 51.60
C GLN A 62 19.50 -10.88 51.67
N ASN A 63 19.00 -10.49 52.85
CA ASN A 63 17.61 -10.08 53.05
C ASN A 63 17.27 -8.77 52.31
N LEU A 64 18.21 -7.82 52.26
CA LEU A 64 18.04 -6.56 51.54
C LEU A 64 17.99 -6.79 50.02
N TYR A 65 18.89 -7.62 49.49
CA TYR A 65 18.86 -7.99 48.07
C TYR A 65 17.57 -8.72 47.69
N LEU A 66 17.09 -9.65 48.52
CA LEU A 66 15.80 -10.32 48.32
C LEU A 66 14.63 -9.31 48.35
N LEU A 67 14.63 -8.38 49.30
CA LEU A 67 13.59 -7.34 49.40
C LEU A 67 13.59 -6.42 48.16
N VAL A 68 14.76 -5.99 47.69
CA VAL A 68 14.89 -5.18 46.47
C VAL A 68 14.45 -5.96 45.23
N LEU A 69 14.84 -7.24 45.10
CA LEU A 69 14.43 -8.08 43.97
C LEU A 69 12.93 -8.35 43.97
N THR A 70 12.33 -8.64 45.12
CA THR A 70 10.88 -8.85 45.24
C THR A 70 10.10 -7.56 45.02
N GLY A 71 10.57 -6.43 45.53
CA GLY A 71 9.98 -5.11 45.26
C GLY A 71 10.04 -4.77 43.77
N PHE A 72 11.20 -4.98 43.13
CA PHE A 72 11.37 -4.78 41.70
C PHE A 72 10.48 -5.73 40.87
N ALA A 73 10.43 -7.02 41.21
CA ALA A 73 9.55 -7.98 40.56
C ALA A 73 8.06 -7.64 40.73
N THR A 74 7.66 -7.15 41.92
CA THR A 74 6.28 -6.71 42.19
C THR A 74 5.94 -5.45 41.40
N LEU A 75 6.86 -4.49 41.29
CA LEU A 75 6.68 -3.30 40.45
C LEU A 75 6.61 -3.65 38.97
N LEU A 76 7.46 -4.56 38.50
CA LEU A 76 7.40 -5.07 37.12
C LEU A 76 6.08 -5.81 36.85
N LEU A 77 5.62 -6.65 37.79
CA LEU A 77 4.37 -7.37 37.67
C LEU A 77 3.17 -6.41 37.71
N ALA A 78 3.15 -5.44 38.63
CA ALA A 78 2.10 -4.42 38.71
C ALA A 78 2.06 -3.55 37.44
N SER A 79 3.24 -3.11 36.97
CA SER A 79 3.39 -2.39 35.71
C SER A 79 2.87 -3.22 34.53
N TRP A 80 3.27 -4.49 34.44
CA TRP A 80 2.77 -5.40 33.41
C TRP A 80 1.26 -5.62 33.50
N LEU A 81 0.72 -5.88 34.70
CA LEU A 81 -0.71 -6.11 34.93
C LEU A 81 -1.56 -4.89 34.59
N SER A 82 -1.06 -3.69 34.86
CA SER A 82 -1.70 -2.41 34.52
C SER A 82 -1.47 -1.99 33.06
N SER A 83 -0.54 -2.64 32.35
CA SER A 83 -0.16 -2.26 31.00
C SER A 83 -1.28 -2.53 29.99
N PRO A 84 -1.66 -1.52 29.18
CA PRO A 84 -2.55 -1.72 28.03
C PRO A 84 -2.05 -2.77 27.04
N MET A 85 -0.74 -3.06 27.04
CA MET A 85 -0.10 -4.07 26.19
C MET A 85 -0.62 -5.50 26.42
N ARG A 86 -1.35 -5.75 27.52
CA ARG A 86 -2.05 -7.02 27.76
C ARG A 86 -3.33 -7.17 26.95
N LYS A 87 -3.87 -6.07 26.43
CA LYS A 87 -5.11 -6.02 25.66
C LYS A 87 -4.88 -5.87 24.17
N LEU A 88 -3.70 -6.23 23.67
CA LEU A 88 -3.46 -6.25 22.22
C LEU A 88 -4.47 -7.19 21.54
N PRO A 89 -4.83 -6.95 20.27
CA PRO A 89 -5.54 -7.95 19.49
C PRO A 89 -4.80 -9.29 19.54
N PRO A 90 -5.51 -10.41 19.52
CA PRO A 90 -4.92 -11.74 19.55
C PRO A 90 -4.08 -11.99 18.29
N GLY A 91 -3.24 -13.03 18.32
CA GLY A 91 -2.43 -13.41 17.18
C GLY A 91 -1.54 -14.62 17.47
N PRO A 92 -0.85 -15.16 16.46
CA PRO A 92 0.00 -16.32 16.62
C PRO A 92 1.14 -16.02 17.59
N ARG A 93 1.48 -17.00 18.45
CA ARG A 93 2.61 -16.87 19.38
C ARG A 93 3.91 -16.77 18.60
N GLY A 94 4.65 -15.69 18.82
CA GLY A 94 5.98 -15.51 18.26
C GLY A 94 7.05 -16.34 18.97
N HIS A 95 8.14 -16.66 18.26
CA HIS A 95 9.33 -17.25 18.85
C HIS A 95 10.06 -16.24 19.77
N PRO A 96 10.84 -16.72 20.76
CA PRO A 96 11.72 -15.85 21.53
C PRO A 96 12.64 -15.02 20.61
N LEU A 97 12.83 -13.74 20.94
CA LEU A 97 13.67 -12.75 20.22
C LEU A 97 13.21 -12.33 18.82
N ILE A 98 12.83 -13.27 17.96
CA ILE A 98 12.46 -13.00 16.56
C ILE A 98 10.95 -12.85 16.33
N GLY A 99 10.13 -13.14 17.34
CA GLY A 99 8.68 -13.02 17.27
C GLY A 99 8.08 -13.85 16.12
N ASN A 100 7.21 -13.23 15.32
CA ASN A 100 6.51 -13.83 14.20
C ASN A 100 7.27 -13.72 12.86
N LEU A 101 8.57 -13.39 12.87
CA LEU A 101 9.34 -13.19 11.64
C LEU A 101 9.27 -14.39 10.70
N LEU A 102 9.38 -15.62 11.23
CA LEU A 102 9.27 -16.85 10.44
C LEU A 102 7.87 -17.02 9.83
N ALA A 103 6.82 -16.58 10.54
CA ALA A 103 5.45 -16.64 10.07
C ALA A 103 5.14 -15.57 9.00
N MET A 104 6.03 -14.59 8.84
CA MET A 104 6.01 -13.59 7.77
C MET A 104 6.89 -13.96 6.58
N THR A 105 7.46 -15.17 6.55
CA THR A 105 8.16 -15.70 5.38
C THR A 105 7.20 -16.43 4.44
N GLY A 106 7.48 -16.36 3.14
CA GLY A 106 6.69 -16.96 2.07
C GLY A 106 6.02 -15.93 1.14
N THR A 107 5.31 -16.44 0.15
CA THR A 107 4.47 -15.67 -0.77
C THR A 107 3.00 -15.76 -0.35
N GLN A 108 2.17 -14.86 -0.88
CA GLN A 108 0.72 -14.83 -0.69
C GLN A 108 0.28 -14.73 0.78
N LEU A 109 0.97 -13.89 1.55
CA LEU A 109 0.72 -13.70 2.99
C LEU A 109 -0.75 -13.33 3.30
N TRP A 110 -1.46 -12.68 2.38
CA TRP A 110 -2.89 -12.35 2.52
C TRP A 110 -3.78 -13.59 2.68
N LEU A 111 -3.42 -14.73 2.08
CA LEU A 111 -4.15 -15.98 2.26
C LEU A 111 -3.99 -16.50 3.69
N ARG A 112 -2.75 -16.53 4.19
CA ARG A 112 -2.47 -16.92 5.58
C ARG A 112 -3.15 -15.98 6.58
N PHE A 113 -3.18 -14.68 6.30
CA PHE A 113 -3.88 -13.72 7.16
C PHE A 113 -5.40 -13.90 7.13
N THR A 114 -5.95 -14.36 6.01
CA THR A 114 -7.36 -14.75 5.88
C THR A 114 -7.64 -15.98 6.76
N GLU A 115 -6.80 -17.01 6.71
CA GLU A 115 -6.94 -18.20 7.57
C GLU A 115 -6.84 -17.85 9.06
N TRP A 116 -5.93 -16.95 9.42
CA TRP A 116 -5.75 -16.49 10.80
C TRP A 116 -6.94 -15.72 11.36
N ARG A 117 -7.76 -15.10 10.50
CA ARG A 117 -9.01 -14.49 10.94
C ARG A 117 -9.92 -15.51 11.63
N GLU A 118 -10.03 -16.72 11.09
CA GLU A 118 -10.91 -17.75 11.66
C GLU A 118 -10.44 -18.21 13.06
N THR A 119 -9.15 -18.03 13.37
CA THR A 119 -8.57 -18.42 14.67
C THR A 119 -8.51 -17.26 15.66
N TYR A 120 -8.14 -16.07 15.21
CA TYR A 120 -7.84 -14.92 16.07
C TYR A 120 -8.89 -13.80 15.95
N GLY A 121 -9.76 -13.83 14.96
CA GLY A 121 -10.80 -12.84 14.72
C GLY A 121 -10.36 -11.69 13.82
N ASP A 122 -11.11 -10.58 13.91
CA ASP A 122 -11.06 -9.46 12.97
C ASP A 122 -9.74 -8.68 12.96
N LEU A 123 -9.02 -8.67 14.08
CA LEU A 123 -7.71 -8.03 14.21
C LEU A 123 -6.66 -9.06 14.65
N VAL A 124 -5.58 -9.18 13.89
CA VAL A 124 -4.49 -10.14 14.17
C VAL A 124 -3.18 -9.41 14.44
N THR A 125 -2.63 -9.57 15.64
CA THR A 125 -1.33 -8.97 16.00
C THR A 125 -0.17 -9.89 15.62
N LEU A 126 0.83 -9.30 14.98
CA LEU A 126 2.14 -9.89 14.72
C LEU A 126 3.21 -8.99 15.32
N ASN A 127 4.24 -9.61 15.88
CA ASN A 127 5.39 -8.91 16.42
C ASN A 127 6.65 -9.41 15.71
N ILE A 128 7.35 -8.53 15.00
CA ILE A 128 8.69 -8.80 14.48
C ILE A 128 9.70 -7.91 15.24
N PRO A 129 11.01 -8.19 15.18
CA PRO A 129 12.00 -7.39 15.92
C PRO A 129 11.87 -5.90 15.58
N GLY A 130 11.57 -5.09 16.60
CA GLY A 130 11.44 -3.64 16.48
C GLY A 130 10.13 -3.13 15.86
N GLN A 131 9.23 -3.99 15.38
CA GLN A 131 8.01 -3.55 14.70
C GLN A 131 6.79 -4.43 15.03
N ARG A 132 5.71 -3.79 15.48
CA ARG A 132 4.40 -4.42 15.63
C ARG A 132 3.56 -4.21 14.38
N ILE A 133 2.84 -5.24 13.98
CA ILE A 133 1.92 -5.23 12.85
C ILE A 133 0.56 -5.71 13.35
N ILE A 134 -0.51 -5.03 12.96
CA ILE A 134 -1.89 -5.49 13.13
C ILE A 134 -2.50 -5.66 11.74
N VAL A 135 -2.96 -6.85 11.44
CA VAL A 135 -3.72 -7.16 10.23
C VAL A 135 -5.20 -6.99 10.51
N ILE A 136 -5.89 -6.25 9.65
CA ILE A 136 -7.31 -5.93 9.72
C ILE A 136 -8.05 -6.81 8.69
N ASN A 137 -8.86 -7.74 9.20
CA ASN A 137 -9.61 -8.74 8.44
C ASN A 137 -11.14 -8.49 8.48
N SER A 138 -11.56 -7.28 8.83
CA SER A 138 -12.98 -6.91 8.92
C SER A 138 -13.24 -5.53 8.32
N GLN A 139 -14.29 -5.43 7.50
CA GLN A 139 -14.64 -4.19 6.81
C GLN A 139 -15.06 -3.12 7.82
N ALA A 140 -15.75 -3.51 8.90
CA ALA A 140 -16.13 -2.62 9.99
C ALA A 140 -14.89 -2.05 10.70
N ALA A 141 -13.93 -2.92 11.05
CA ALA A 141 -12.68 -2.50 11.67
C ALA A 141 -11.85 -1.60 10.76
N ALA A 142 -11.76 -1.91 9.46
CA ALA A 142 -11.05 -1.08 8.48
C ALA A 142 -11.67 0.31 8.37
N ASN A 143 -13.00 0.40 8.27
CA ASN A 143 -13.72 1.68 8.24
C ASN A 143 -13.52 2.49 9.51
N GLU A 144 -13.60 1.88 10.68
CA GLU A 144 -13.47 2.58 11.95
C GLU A 144 -12.02 3.06 12.19
N ILE A 145 -11.03 2.22 11.92
CA ILE A 145 -9.61 2.49 12.20
C ILE A 145 -8.98 3.34 11.10
N LEU A 146 -9.08 2.94 9.83
CA LEU A 146 -8.33 3.56 8.73
C LEU A 146 -9.07 4.74 8.12
N GLU A 147 -10.40 4.78 8.22
CA GLU A 147 -11.18 5.89 7.67
C GLU A 147 -11.64 6.89 8.72
N ARG A 148 -12.53 6.48 9.64
CA ARG A 148 -13.11 7.43 10.61
C ARG A 148 -12.04 8.01 11.52
N ARG A 149 -11.05 7.20 11.87
CA ARG A 149 -9.88 7.60 12.66
C ARG A 149 -8.62 7.82 11.82
N ALA A 150 -8.78 8.17 10.54
CA ALA A 150 -7.67 8.45 9.63
C ALA A 150 -6.66 9.48 10.19
N GLY A 151 -7.08 10.41 11.05
CA GLY A 151 -6.15 11.36 11.70
C GLY A 151 -5.06 10.69 12.55
N LYS A 152 -5.37 9.54 13.16
CA LYS A 152 -4.46 8.76 14.02
C LYS A 152 -3.66 7.72 13.24
N ASN A 153 -4.23 7.25 12.14
CA ASN A 153 -3.84 5.99 11.51
C ASN A 153 -3.43 6.14 10.02
N SER A 154 -3.20 7.36 9.52
CA SER A 154 -2.81 7.61 8.10
C SER A 154 -1.34 7.92 7.87
N ASP A 155 -0.47 7.69 8.86
CA ASP A 155 0.98 7.82 8.65
C ASP A 155 1.52 6.59 7.88
N ARG A 156 2.78 6.66 7.45
CA ARG A 156 3.49 5.54 6.84
C ARG A 156 4.58 5.03 7.78
N PRO A 157 4.86 3.71 7.78
CA PRO A 157 6.06 3.20 8.43
C PRO A 157 7.29 3.87 7.81
N ARG A 158 8.30 4.14 8.64
CA ARG A 158 9.54 4.75 8.17
C ARG A 158 10.23 3.78 7.20
N ASN A 159 10.58 4.28 6.01
CA ASN A 159 11.39 3.56 5.04
C ASN A 159 12.56 4.46 4.62
N ILE A 160 13.75 4.18 5.14
CA ILE A 160 14.91 5.05 5.02
C ILE A 160 15.43 5.06 3.57
N VAL A 161 15.61 3.89 2.96
CA VAL A 161 16.20 3.83 1.62
C VAL A 161 15.19 4.21 0.54
N ALA A 162 14.02 3.57 0.51
CA ALA A 162 13.03 3.79 -0.54
C ALA A 162 12.33 5.14 -0.42
N ALA A 163 11.88 5.53 0.78
CA ALA A 163 11.14 6.78 0.94
C ALA A 163 12.07 7.98 1.21
N GLU A 164 12.98 7.91 2.17
CA GLU A 164 13.77 9.10 2.57
C GLU A 164 14.91 9.42 1.59
N ILE A 165 15.66 8.41 1.11
CA ILE A 165 16.84 8.64 0.26
C ILE A 165 16.48 8.62 -1.23
N LEU A 166 15.98 7.48 -1.76
CA LEU A 166 15.72 7.31 -3.20
C LEU A 166 14.76 8.35 -3.77
N THR A 167 13.76 8.76 -2.97
CA THR A 167 12.72 9.71 -3.43
C THR A 167 12.83 11.08 -2.76
N GLY A 168 13.82 11.30 -1.89
CA GLY A 168 13.95 12.55 -1.13
C GLY A 168 12.73 12.86 -0.25
N GLY A 169 11.92 11.86 0.09
CA GLY A 169 10.64 12.05 0.78
C GLY A 169 9.52 12.63 -0.08
N LEU A 170 9.66 12.70 -1.41
CA LEU A 170 8.70 13.36 -2.30
C LEU A 170 7.78 12.38 -3.04
N LEU A 171 8.04 11.08 -3.00
CA LEU A 171 7.10 10.09 -3.53
C LEU A 171 5.99 9.81 -2.51
N PHE A 172 4.93 10.61 -2.55
CA PHE A 172 3.96 10.74 -1.46
C PHE A 172 3.13 9.48 -1.16
N VAL A 173 3.22 8.42 -1.98
CA VAL A 173 2.65 7.10 -1.66
C VAL A 173 3.36 6.44 -0.46
N PHE A 174 4.69 6.60 -0.36
CA PHE A 174 5.53 6.07 0.73
C PHE A 174 5.85 7.11 1.81
N THR A 175 5.66 8.41 1.54
CA THR A 175 5.97 9.46 2.52
C THR A 175 5.01 9.47 3.70
N ARG A 176 5.56 9.78 4.87
CA ARG A 176 4.84 10.04 6.12
C ARG A 176 3.82 11.18 6.00
N TYR A 177 2.87 11.23 6.93
CA TYR A 177 1.81 12.23 6.97
C TYR A 177 2.37 13.59 7.42
N THR A 178 2.90 14.36 6.48
CA THR A 178 3.51 15.69 6.70
C THR A 178 2.68 16.80 6.07
N ASP A 179 3.05 18.07 6.31
CA ASP A 179 2.44 19.20 5.61
C ASP A 179 2.68 19.16 4.10
N VAL A 180 3.93 18.90 3.68
CA VAL A 180 4.31 18.69 2.27
C VAL A 180 3.44 17.61 1.63
N TRP A 181 3.29 16.46 2.30
CA TRP A 181 2.43 15.39 1.82
C TRP A 181 0.99 15.85 1.61
N ARG A 182 0.41 16.61 2.55
CA ARG A 182 -0.97 17.13 2.43
C ARG A 182 -1.12 18.06 1.23
N ARG A 183 -0.14 18.94 0.99
CA ARG A 183 -0.14 19.89 -0.14
C ARG A 183 0.00 19.16 -1.48
N MET A 184 0.94 18.22 -1.59
CA MET A 184 1.11 17.35 -2.77
C MET A 184 -0.15 16.54 -3.06
N ARG A 185 -0.73 15.93 -2.03
CA ARG A 185 -1.95 15.13 -2.14
C ARG A 185 -3.14 15.96 -2.61
N LYS A 186 -3.26 17.18 -2.12
CA LYS A 186 -4.33 18.11 -2.52
C LYS A 186 -4.17 18.51 -3.99
N ALA A 187 -2.96 18.87 -4.42
CA ALA A 187 -2.68 19.22 -5.81
C ALA A 187 -3.00 18.05 -6.77
N ALA A 188 -2.58 16.82 -6.43
CA ALA A 188 -2.94 15.63 -7.21
C ALA A 188 -4.46 15.39 -7.27
N HIS A 189 -5.17 15.58 -6.16
CA HIS A 189 -6.62 15.40 -6.12
C HIS A 189 -7.38 16.43 -6.96
N GLU A 190 -6.93 17.68 -7.00
CA GLU A 190 -7.55 18.72 -7.81
C GLU A 190 -7.45 18.40 -9.31
N GLY A 191 -6.33 17.82 -9.77
CA GLY A 191 -6.19 17.38 -11.16
C GLY A 191 -6.90 16.06 -11.52
N LEU A 192 -7.14 15.17 -10.55
CA LEU A 192 -7.62 13.79 -10.82
C LEU A 192 -8.98 13.44 -10.20
N ASN A 193 -9.70 14.41 -9.62
CA ASN A 193 -11.02 14.15 -9.08
C ASN A 193 -12.07 13.92 -10.18
N ARG A 194 -13.23 13.39 -9.77
CA ARG A 194 -14.35 13.04 -10.65
C ARG A 194 -14.78 14.16 -11.59
N SER A 195 -14.70 15.42 -11.17
CA SER A 195 -15.13 16.56 -11.99
C SER A 195 -14.12 16.94 -13.07
N VAL A 196 -12.86 16.50 -12.99
CA VAL A 196 -11.78 16.88 -13.92
C VAL A 196 -11.38 15.74 -14.87
N VAL A 197 -11.52 14.47 -14.43
CA VAL A 197 -11.04 13.31 -15.21
C VAL A 197 -11.67 13.14 -16.59
N HIS A 198 -12.81 13.79 -16.87
CA HIS A 198 -13.41 13.80 -18.20
C HIS A 198 -12.50 14.44 -19.26
N ARG A 199 -11.58 15.33 -18.86
CA ARG A 199 -10.58 15.94 -19.77
C ARG A 199 -9.62 14.93 -20.38
N TYR A 200 -9.41 13.78 -19.71
CA TYR A 200 -8.48 12.73 -20.17
C TYR A 200 -9.15 11.63 -21.01
N GLN A 201 -10.49 11.63 -21.06
CA GLN A 201 -11.28 10.60 -21.74
C GLN A 201 -10.94 10.43 -23.23
N PRO A 202 -10.70 11.49 -24.03
CA PRO A 202 -10.32 11.31 -25.43
C PRO A 202 -9.03 10.49 -25.59
N GLY A 203 -8.00 10.80 -24.82
CA GLY A 203 -6.74 10.04 -24.82
C GLY A 203 -6.93 8.60 -24.34
N GLN A 204 -7.71 8.38 -23.29
CA GLN A 204 -8.02 7.04 -22.77
C GLN A 204 -8.78 6.19 -23.81
N ALA A 205 -9.70 6.78 -24.57
CA ALA A 205 -10.43 6.08 -25.63
C ALA A 205 -9.49 5.66 -26.77
N SER A 206 -8.67 6.57 -27.26
CA SER A 206 -7.67 6.26 -28.29
C SER A 206 -6.71 5.17 -27.84
N GLU A 207 -6.22 5.23 -26.60
CA GLU A 207 -5.37 4.17 -26.01
C GLU A 207 -6.09 2.82 -25.91
N GLY A 208 -7.40 2.82 -25.62
CA GLY A 208 -8.23 1.63 -25.64
C GLY A 208 -8.35 1.00 -27.03
N TYR A 209 -8.42 1.83 -28.08
CA TYR A 209 -8.41 1.35 -29.47
C TYR A 209 -7.07 0.76 -29.87
N VAL A 210 -5.97 1.42 -29.48
CA VAL A 210 -4.61 0.90 -29.75
C VAL A 210 -4.40 -0.44 -29.04
N LEU A 211 -4.90 -0.58 -27.80
CA LEU A 211 -4.90 -1.85 -27.07
C LEU A 211 -5.67 -2.93 -27.84
N ALA A 212 -6.91 -2.67 -28.23
CA ALA A 212 -7.73 -3.64 -28.95
C ALA A 212 -7.13 -4.02 -30.31
N ALA A 213 -6.56 -3.06 -31.05
CA ALA A 213 -5.84 -3.31 -32.29
C ALA A 213 -4.61 -4.21 -32.08
N GLY A 214 -3.83 -3.93 -31.02
CA GLY A 214 -2.67 -4.73 -30.63
C GLY A 214 -3.05 -6.19 -30.37
N LEU A 215 -4.07 -6.41 -29.53
CA LEU A 215 -4.59 -7.74 -29.19
C LEU A 215 -5.09 -8.55 -30.39
N LEU A 216 -5.70 -7.90 -31.39
CA LEU A 216 -6.11 -8.58 -32.63
C LEU A 216 -4.91 -8.95 -33.50
N SER A 217 -3.84 -8.16 -33.48
CA SER A 217 -2.68 -8.35 -34.34
C SER A 217 -1.64 -9.33 -33.80
N GLN A 218 -1.37 -9.30 -32.48
CA GLN A 218 -0.33 -10.06 -31.79
C GLN A 218 -0.88 -10.59 -30.44
N PRO A 219 -1.88 -11.49 -30.46
CA PRO A 219 -2.52 -11.99 -29.25
C PRO A 219 -1.57 -12.72 -28.27
N GLU A 220 -0.47 -13.28 -28.77
CA GLU A 220 0.59 -13.90 -27.96
C GLU A 220 1.30 -12.90 -27.04
N GLU A 221 1.28 -11.61 -27.37
CA GLU A 221 1.87 -10.53 -26.58
C GLU A 221 0.83 -9.73 -25.77
N TRP A 222 -0.33 -10.33 -25.47
CA TRP A 222 -1.47 -9.65 -24.83
C TRP A 222 -1.10 -8.85 -23.59
N PHE A 223 -0.23 -9.39 -22.73
CA PHE A 223 0.16 -8.73 -21.50
C PHE A 223 1.06 -7.51 -21.77
N LYS A 224 1.94 -7.57 -22.78
CA LYS A 224 2.74 -6.41 -23.22
C LYS A 224 1.84 -5.29 -23.73
N HIS A 225 0.78 -5.64 -24.47
CA HIS A 225 -0.21 -4.65 -24.90
C HIS A 225 -0.92 -3.99 -23.71
N LEU A 226 -1.28 -4.73 -22.67
CA LEU A 226 -1.85 -4.16 -21.44
C LEU A 226 -0.87 -3.22 -20.73
N ARG A 227 0.40 -3.60 -20.59
CA ARG A 227 1.43 -2.75 -19.98
C ARG A 227 1.67 -1.48 -20.77
N ARG A 228 1.78 -1.59 -22.10
CA ARG A 228 1.91 -0.42 -23.01
C ARG A 228 0.70 0.50 -22.91
N ASN A 229 -0.53 -0.03 -22.92
CA ASN A 229 -1.74 0.78 -22.75
C ASN A 229 -1.72 1.54 -21.42
N ALA A 230 -1.43 0.87 -20.31
CA ALA A 230 -1.40 1.51 -18.99
C ALA A 230 -0.31 2.61 -18.92
N ALA A 231 0.92 2.30 -19.37
CA ALA A 231 2.04 3.24 -19.39
C ALA A 231 1.78 4.46 -20.30
N SER A 232 1.25 4.23 -21.50
CA SER A 232 0.94 5.29 -22.47
C SER A 232 -0.21 6.16 -22.00
N SER A 233 -1.29 5.56 -21.49
CA SER A 233 -2.46 6.28 -20.94
C SER A 233 -2.06 7.21 -19.80
N ILE A 234 -1.25 6.74 -18.84
CA ILE A 234 -0.84 7.58 -17.71
C ILE A 234 0.18 8.63 -18.14
N MET A 235 1.08 8.33 -19.08
CA MET A 235 2.04 9.33 -19.58
C MET A 235 1.31 10.47 -20.30
N SER A 236 0.34 10.16 -21.16
CA SER A 236 -0.52 11.15 -21.81
C SER A 236 -1.34 11.93 -20.77
N THR A 237 -1.96 11.27 -19.80
CA THR A 237 -2.74 11.95 -18.74
C THR A 237 -1.90 12.91 -17.90
N VAL A 238 -0.66 12.51 -17.55
CA VAL A 238 0.18 13.27 -16.63
C VAL A 238 0.99 14.35 -17.33
N TYR A 239 1.56 14.05 -18.50
CA TYR A 239 2.55 14.89 -19.18
C TYR A 239 2.15 15.28 -20.60
N ASP A 240 0.98 14.86 -21.08
CA ASP A 240 0.54 15.06 -22.47
C ASP A 240 1.60 14.62 -23.49
N THR A 241 2.22 13.47 -23.26
CA THR A 241 3.17 12.92 -24.25
C THR A 241 2.42 12.30 -25.43
N PRO A 242 3.05 12.29 -26.62
CA PRO A 242 2.62 11.45 -27.72
C PRO A 242 2.38 9.99 -27.31
N PRO A 243 1.51 9.27 -28.03
CA PRO A 243 1.24 7.87 -27.79
C PRO A 243 2.52 7.03 -27.90
N ILE A 244 2.70 6.11 -26.96
CA ILE A 244 3.93 5.32 -26.86
C ILE A 244 3.84 4.12 -27.78
N GLU A 245 4.64 4.06 -28.85
CA GLU A 245 4.58 2.96 -29.84
C GLU A 245 4.83 1.57 -29.24
N SER A 246 5.77 1.45 -28.29
CA SER A 246 6.22 0.18 -27.71
C SER A 246 6.42 0.27 -26.21
N GLU A 247 6.15 -0.81 -25.46
CA GLU A 247 6.49 -0.88 -24.03
C GLU A 247 8.00 -0.68 -23.75
N GLN A 248 8.84 -0.87 -24.77
CA GLN A 248 10.29 -0.70 -24.69
C GLN A 248 10.74 0.75 -24.94
N ASP A 249 9.81 1.69 -25.10
CA ASP A 249 10.14 3.10 -25.25
C ASP A 249 11.06 3.56 -24.11
N SER A 250 12.10 4.32 -24.46
CA SER A 250 13.13 4.70 -23.51
C SER A 250 12.61 5.52 -22.32
N SER A 251 11.54 6.29 -22.50
CA SER A 251 10.89 7.06 -21.42
C SER A 251 10.15 6.13 -20.47
N VAL A 252 9.41 5.14 -21.00
CA VAL A 252 8.73 4.11 -20.20
C VAL A 252 9.74 3.25 -19.46
N LYS A 253 10.78 2.79 -20.15
CA LYS A 253 11.82 1.96 -19.54
C LYS A 253 12.46 2.65 -18.35
N ARG A 254 12.83 3.93 -18.47
CA ARG A 254 13.49 4.66 -17.38
C ARG A 254 12.61 4.76 -16.14
N VAL A 255 11.32 5.05 -16.31
CA VAL A 255 10.43 5.16 -15.15
C VAL A 255 10.07 3.79 -14.59
N ASN A 256 9.90 2.76 -15.42
CA ASN A 256 9.73 1.38 -14.95
C ASN A 256 10.97 0.89 -14.18
N ASP A 257 12.19 1.23 -14.63
CA ASP A 257 13.41 0.93 -13.90
C ASP A 257 13.41 1.63 -12.52
N PHE A 258 12.90 2.87 -12.43
CA PHE A 258 12.70 3.56 -11.15
C PHE A 258 11.71 2.83 -10.24
N VAL A 259 10.54 2.45 -10.76
CA VAL A 259 9.52 1.69 -10.01
C VAL A 259 10.09 0.35 -9.51
N ALA A 260 10.83 -0.37 -10.34
CA ALA A 260 11.47 -1.63 -9.97
C ALA A 260 12.52 -1.46 -8.85
N ARG A 261 13.34 -0.39 -8.93
CA ARG A 261 14.30 -0.05 -7.86
C ARG A 261 13.59 0.25 -6.55
N LEU A 262 12.53 1.07 -6.62
CA LEU A 262 11.73 1.45 -5.46
C LEU A 262 11.06 0.24 -4.82
N ALA A 263 10.41 -0.62 -5.61
CA ALA A 263 9.78 -1.85 -5.13
C ALA A 263 10.81 -2.77 -4.46
N THR A 264 12.02 -2.87 -5.02
CA THR A 264 13.11 -3.66 -4.44
C THR A 264 13.60 -3.09 -3.11
N ALA A 265 13.83 -1.78 -3.04
CA ALA A 265 14.26 -1.10 -1.82
C ALA A 265 13.16 -1.10 -0.73
N GLY A 266 11.90 -1.13 -1.12
CA GLY A 266 10.74 -1.17 -0.23
C GLY A 266 10.47 -2.53 0.43
N LYS A 267 11.09 -3.62 -0.06
CA LYS A 267 10.86 -4.97 0.48
C LYS A 267 11.34 -5.07 1.93
N PRO A 268 10.56 -5.73 2.81
CA PRO A 268 11.01 -6.03 4.17
C PRO A 268 12.38 -6.74 4.16
N GLY A 269 13.34 -6.18 4.89
CA GLY A 269 14.70 -6.75 4.99
C GLY A 269 15.64 -6.41 3.82
N ALA A 270 15.22 -5.63 2.82
CA ALA A 270 16.09 -5.23 1.70
C ALA A 270 17.35 -4.48 2.15
N HIS A 271 17.25 -3.71 3.23
CA HIS A 271 18.37 -2.94 3.79
C HIS A 271 18.40 -3.05 5.32
N LEU A 272 19.58 -3.38 5.88
CA LEU A 272 19.76 -3.49 7.33
C LEU A 272 19.54 -2.16 8.08
N VAL A 273 19.73 -1.03 7.40
CA VAL A 273 19.49 0.31 7.97
C VAL A 273 18.04 0.50 8.43
N GLU A 274 17.08 -0.22 7.83
CA GLU A 274 15.67 -0.17 8.26
C GLU A 274 15.48 -0.77 9.66
N VAL A 275 16.30 -1.77 10.02
CA VAL A 275 16.28 -2.40 11.35
C VAL A 275 17.20 -1.67 12.32
N PHE A 276 18.35 -1.20 11.85
CA PHE A 276 19.35 -0.48 12.63
C PHE A 276 19.56 0.93 12.08
N PRO A 277 18.68 1.91 12.41
CA PRO A 277 18.80 3.27 11.91
C PRO A 277 20.13 3.96 12.25
N SER A 278 20.84 3.50 13.30
CA SER A 278 22.20 3.95 13.63
C SER A 278 23.21 3.73 12.51
N MET A 279 22.94 2.84 11.55
CA MET A 279 23.76 2.67 10.35
C MET A 279 23.81 3.94 9.47
N MET A 280 22.90 4.90 9.66
CA MET A 280 22.96 6.22 9.01
C MET A 280 24.21 7.03 9.40
N TYR A 281 24.87 6.70 10.52
CA TYR A 281 26.11 7.33 10.96
C TYR A 281 27.37 6.74 10.30
N ILE A 282 27.24 5.64 9.52
CA ILE A 282 28.37 5.06 8.78
C ILE A 282 28.83 6.06 7.70
N PRO A 283 30.14 6.40 7.65
CA PRO A 283 30.67 7.28 6.61
C PRO A 283 30.35 6.79 5.19
N ARG A 284 29.99 7.69 4.27
CA ARG A 284 29.51 7.35 2.91
C ARG A 284 30.40 6.36 2.16
N ARG A 285 31.73 6.47 2.31
CA ARG A 285 32.70 5.55 1.69
C ARG A 285 32.52 4.06 2.06
N PHE A 286 31.84 3.76 3.16
CA PHE A 286 31.56 2.40 3.63
C PHE A 286 30.08 2.01 3.49
N ALA A 287 29.23 2.93 3.03
CA ALA A 287 27.78 2.74 2.90
C ALA A 287 27.37 2.80 1.43
N LYS A 288 27.81 1.83 0.62
CA LYS A 288 27.50 1.79 -0.83
C LYS A 288 25.99 1.88 -1.10
N TRP A 289 25.17 1.20 -0.31
CA TRP A 289 23.70 1.27 -0.40
C TRP A 289 23.16 2.71 -0.32
N ARG A 290 23.81 3.57 0.47
CA ARG A 290 23.44 4.98 0.64
C ARG A 290 23.89 5.80 -0.56
N THR A 291 25.16 5.66 -0.96
CA THR A 291 25.70 6.39 -2.11
C THR A 291 24.95 6.06 -3.39
N ASP A 292 24.68 4.77 -3.64
CA ASP A 292 23.91 4.33 -4.80
C ASP A 292 22.49 4.92 -4.79
N ALA A 293 21.82 4.92 -3.63
CA ALA A 293 20.48 5.49 -3.49
C ALA A 293 20.46 7.03 -3.68
N GLU A 294 21.46 7.75 -3.15
CA GLU A 294 21.62 9.19 -3.34
C GLU A 294 21.90 9.53 -4.82
N GLU A 295 22.72 8.74 -5.52
CA GLU A 295 22.97 8.92 -6.96
C GLU A 295 21.72 8.68 -7.81
N TRP A 296 20.97 7.62 -7.51
CA TRP A 296 19.71 7.35 -8.19
C TRP A 296 18.67 8.44 -7.94
N HIS A 297 18.58 8.95 -6.71
CA HIS A 297 17.70 10.07 -6.40
C HIS A 297 17.95 11.29 -7.32
N VAL A 298 19.22 11.65 -7.55
CA VAL A 298 19.59 12.75 -8.44
C VAL A 298 19.19 12.43 -9.89
N LYS A 299 19.50 11.23 -10.39
CA LYS A 299 19.17 10.81 -11.76
C LYS A 299 17.66 10.82 -12.02
N ASP A 300 16.89 10.27 -11.09
CA ASP A 300 15.44 10.15 -11.20
C ASP A 300 14.76 11.52 -11.04
N THR A 301 15.24 12.36 -10.11
CA THR A 301 14.77 13.76 -9.99
C THR A 301 15.01 14.54 -11.28
N ASN A 302 16.20 14.47 -11.87
CA ASN A 302 16.51 15.16 -13.12
C ASN A 302 15.60 14.69 -14.27
N MET A 303 15.29 13.39 -14.32
CA MET A 303 14.34 12.85 -15.28
C MET A 303 12.94 13.43 -15.09
N PHE A 304 12.40 13.42 -13.86
CA PHE A 304 11.05 13.90 -13.59
C PHE A 304 10.90 15.41 -13.79
N VAL A 305 11.89 16.20 -13.34
CA VAL A 305 11.94 17.63 -13.60
C VAL A 305 12.06 17.90 -15.10
N GLY A 306 12.84 17.09 -15.84
CA GLY A 306 12.91 17.18 -17.30
C GLY A 306 11.56 16.95 -18.00
N LEU A 307 10.78 15.96 -17.56
CA LEU A 307 9.42 15.72 -18.08
C LEU A 307 8.47 16.88 -17.74
N PHE A 308 8.54 17.37 -16.51
CA PHE A 308 7.74 18.52 -16.06
C PHE A 308 8.04 19.77 -16.90
N ASN A 309 9.33 20.06 -17.12
CA ASN A 309 9.78 21.23 -17.86
C ASN A 309 9.37 21.17 -19.34
N LYS A 310 9.35 20.00 -19.97
CA LYS A 310 8.86 19.86 -21.35
C LYS A 310 7.40 20.31 -21.50
N VAL A 311 6.55 20.06 -20.50
CA VAL A 311 5.16 20.54 -20.51
C VAL A 311 5.12 22.05 -20.35
N ARG A 312 5.90 22.59 -19.41
CA ARG A 312 6.02 24.04 -19.19
C ARG A 312 6.47 24.78 -20.45
N ASP A 313 7.50 24.28 -21.11
CA ASP A 313 8.09 24.91 -22.29
C ASP A 313 7.07 24.90 -23.45
N ARG A 314 6.35 23.79 -23.65
CA ARG A 314 5.25 23.69 -24.62
C ARG A 314 4.10 24.67 -24.32
N MET A 315 3.68 24.78 -23.07
CA MET A 315 2.64 25.75 -22.68
C MET A 315 3.09 27.19 -22.95
N ALA A 316 4.37 27.50 -22.76
CA ALA A 316 4.94 28.82 -23.07
C ALA A 316 4.97 29.10 -24.60
N GLU A 317 5.02 28.07 -25.43
CA GLU A 317 4.91 28.15 -26.90
C GLU A 317 3.45 28.30 -27.38
N GLY A 318 2.47 28.27 -26.48
CA GLY A 318 1.04 28.46 -26.79
C GLY A 318 0.27 27.16 -27.08
N GLU A 319 0.91 26.00 -26.91
CA GLU A 319 0.28 24.70 -27.05
C GLU A 319 -0.30 24.21 -25.71
N ASP A 320 -1.42 24.79 -25.31
CA ASP A 320 -2.12 24.43 -24.07
C ASP A 320 -3.03 23.20 -24.28
N ARG A 321 -2.54 22.05 -23.82
CA ARG A 321 -3.25 20.75 -23.88
C ARG A 321 -3.47 20.21 -22.46
N PRO A 322 -4.65 19.63 -22.16
CA PRO A 322 -4.96 19.13 -20.83
C PRO A 322 -4.00 18.03 -20.34
N SER A 323 -3.29 18.29 -19.25
CA SER A 323 -2.58 17.26 -18.47
C SER A 323 -2.58 17.62 -16.99
N LEU A 324 -2.30 16.64 -16.13
CA LEU A 324 -2.07 16.93 -14.71
C LEU A 324 -0.94 17.96 -14.53
N THR A 325 0.15 17.79 -15.27
CA THR A 325 1.31 18.69 -15.19
C THR A 325 0.94 20.12 -15.60
N ALA A 326 0.14 20.30 -16.65
CA ALA A 326 -0.36 21.61 -17.05
C ALA A 326 -1.14 22.27 -15.89
N THR A 327 -2.04 21.54 -15.25
CA THR A 327 -2.77 22.03 -14.06
C THR A 327 -1.82 22.38 -12.90
N LEU A 328 -0.79 21.57 -12.65
CA LEU A 328 0.21 21.88 -11.61
C LEU A 328 1.04 23.13 -11.92
N ILE A 329 1.26 23.44 -13.21
CA ILE A 329 1.96 24.64 -13.67
C ILE A 329 1.05 25.87 -13.55
N GLU A 330 -0.21 25.78 -14.00
CA GLU A 330 -1.20 26.86 -13.91
C GLU A 330 -1.48 27.26 -12.46
N ASP A 331 -1.66 26.26 -11.58
CA ASP A 331 -1.89 26.46 -10.14
C ASP A 331 -0.56 26.60 -9.36
N SER A 332 0.56 26.87 -10.03
CA SER A 332 1.85 27.02 -9.37
C SER A 332 1.78 28.12 -8.30
N GLY A 333 2.24 27.78 -7.09
CA GLY A 333 2.15 28.66 -5.91
C GLY A 333 0.85 28.55 -5.10
N ARG A 334 -0.26 28.06 -5.67
CA ARG A 334 -1.55 27.92 -4.95
C ARG A 334 -1.46 27.00 -3.73
N HIS A 335 -0.69 25.93 -3.85
CA HIS A 335 -0.43 24.97 -2.78
C HIS A 335 0.93 25.16 -2.11
N GLY A 336 1.63 26.26 -2.40
CA GLY A 336 2.98 26.54 -1.89
C GLY A 336 4.00 25.43 -2.21
N LEU A 337 3.81 24.69 -3.30
CA LEU A 337 4.73 23.65 -3.75
C LEU A 337 5.83 24.28 -4.59
N SER A 338 7.07 23.87 -4.34
CA SER A 338 8.21 24.14 -5.21
C SER A 338 8.06 23.41 -6.55
N GLU A 339 8.82 23.85 -7.56
CA GLU A 339 8.87 23.17 -8.87
C GLU A 339 9.27 21.69 -8.72
N ASN A 340 10.25 21.40 -7.88
CA ASN A 340 10.67 20.03 -7.61
C ASN A 340 9.53 19.21 -6.97
N GLU A 341 8.83 19.75 -5.97
CA GLU A 341 7.68 19.06 -5.37
C GLU A 341 6.57 18.82 -6.42
N ASN A 342 6.26 19.79 -7.28
CA ASN A 342 5.28 19.61 -8.37
C ASN A 342 5.71 18.54 -9.37
N ALA A 343 6.97 18.52 -9.78
CA ALA A 343 7.51 17.46 -10.64
C ALA A 343 7.37 16.08 -10.00
N TRP A 344 7.61 15.96 -8.69
CA TRP A 344 7.42 14.71 -7.95
C TRP A 344 5.94 14.34 -7.72
N VAL A 345 4.99 15.30 -7.70
CA VAL A 345 3.56 15.00 -7.75
C VAL A 345 3.22 14.27 -9.05
N ALA A 346 3.63 14.83 -10.19
CA ALA A 346 3.44 14.21 -11.51
C ALA A 346 4.11 12.82 -11.58
N ALA A 347 5.36 12.72 -11.12
CA ALA A 347 6.11 11.46 -11.07
C ALA A 347 5.39 10.37 -10.26
N THR A 348 4.80 10.75 -9.11
CA THR A 348 4.05 9.82 -8.26
C THR A 348 2.83 9.26 -9.00
N MET A 349 2.15 10.08 -9.81
CA MET A 349 0.98 9.64 -10.57
C MET A 349 1.34 8.70 -11.71
N TYR A 350 2.43 8.98 -12.42
CA TYR A 350 2.95 8.04 -13.41
C TYR A 350 3.31 6.69 -12.75
N ALA A 351 4.13 6.72 -11.70
CA ALA A 351 4.64 5.51 -11.04
C ALA A 351 3.51 4.62 -10.50
N ALA A 352 2.42 5.22 -10.04
CA ALA A 352 1.26 4.47 -9.56
C ALA A 352 0.36 3.93 -10.70
N GLY A 353 0.24 4.68 -11.80
CA GLY A 353 -0.69 4.36 -12.89
C GLY A 353 -0.12 3.44 -13.98
N SER A 354 1.20 3.25 -14.06
CA SER A 354 1.83 2.50 -15.15
C SER A 354 1.59 0.99 -15.09
N GLU A 355 1.41 0.41 -13.90
CA GLU A 355 1.30 -1.05 -13.72
C GLU A 355 -0.04 -1.52 -13.13
N THR A 356 -0.72 -0.70 -12.31
CA THR A 356 -1.92 -1.14 -11.58
C THR A 356 -3.08 -1.49 -12.49
N THR A 357 -3.40 -0.65 -13.48
CA THR A 357 -4.49 -0.88 -14.44
C THR A 357 -4.24 -2.13 -15.30
N SER A 358 -3.00 -2.38 -15.73
CA SER A 358 -2.68 -3.57 -16.52
C SER A 358 -2.82 -4.85 -15.69
N GLY A 359 -2.51 -4.81 -14.38
CA GLY A 359 -2.77 -5.91 -13.44
C GLY A 359 -4.26 -6.25 -13.30
N VAL A 360 -5.13 -5.24 -13.17
CA VAL A 360 -6.59 -5.45 -13.11
C VAL A 360 -7.11 -6.01 -14.44
N MET A 361 -6.67 -5.45 -15.57
CA MET A 361 -7.04 -5.94 -16.90
C MET A 361 -6.58 -7.38 -17.14
N ALA A 362 -5.42 -7.79 -16.60
CA ALA A 362 -4.95 -9.17 -16.69
C ALA A 362 -5.88 -10.14 -15.94
N TRP A 363 -6.33 -9.78 -14.74
CA TRP A 363 -7.34 -10.55 -14.01
C TRP A 363 -8.69 -10.57 -14.73
N TRP A 364 -9.06 -9.47 -15.39
CA TRP A 364 -10.29 -9.39 -16.19
C TRP A 364 -10.21 -10.29 -17.44
N ILE A 365 -9.11 -10.28 -18.20
CA ILE A 365 -8.92 -11.21 -19.34
C ILE A 365 -8.98 -12.66 -18.85
N PHE A 366 -8.34 -12.97 -17.72
CA PHE A 366 -8.42 -14.28 -17.08
C PHE A 366 -9.87 -14.67 -16.79
N ALA A 367 -10.67 -13.77 -16.23
CA ALA A 367 -12.10 -13.99 -16.01
C ALA A 367 -12.87 -14.21 -17.32
N MET A 368 -12.61 -13.43 -18.38
CA MET A 368 -13.29 -13.58 -19.67
C MET A 368 -13.00 -14.92 -20.35
N CYS A 369 -11.82 -15.48 -20.16
CA CYS A 369 -11.45 -16.82 -20.64
C CYS A 369 -12.12 -17.96 -19.83
N LEU A 370 -12.43 -17.72 -18.55
CA LEU A 370 -13.10 -18.69 -17.68
C LEU A 370 -14.63 -18.63 -17.78
N HIS A 371 -15.18 -17.44 -18.03
CA HIS A 371 -16.60 -17.13 -17.99
C HIS A 371 -17.11 -16.53 -19.32
N PRO A 372 -17.12 -17.31 -20.41
CA PRO A 372 -17.56 -16.84 -21.71
C PRO A 372 -19.03 -16.37 -21.73
N GLU A 373 -19.85 -16.81 -20.77
CA GLU A 373 -21.23 -16.35 -20.58
C GLU A 373 -21.32 -14.85 -20.26
N PHE A 374 -20.44 -14.34 -19.38
CA PHE A 374 -20.41 -12.91 -19.06
C PHE A 374 -19.89 -12.09 -20.23
N GLN A 375 -18.89 -12.62 -20.94
CA GLN A 375 -18.39 -12.01 -22.17
C GLN A 375 -19.52 -11.80 -23.20
N LYS A 376 -20.30 -12.85 -23.48
CA LYS A 376 -21.43 -12.79 -24.43
C LYS A 376 -22.52 -11.82 -23.98
N ARG A 377 -22.83 -11.77 -22.68
CA ARG A 377 -23.82 -10.83 -22.13
C ARG A 377 -23.39 -9.38 -22.33
N ALA A 378 -22.13 -9.06 -22.04
CA ALA A 378 -21.57 -7.73 -22.25
C ALA A 378 -21.55 -7.33 -23.73
N GLN A 379 -21.15 -8.27 -24.60
CA GLN A 379 -21.16 -8.08 -26.05
C GLN A 379 -22.57 -7.77 -26.58
N ALA A 380 -23.62 -8.41 -26.05
CA ALA A 380 -25.00 -8.12 -26.44
C ALA A 380 -25.46 -6.71 -26.02
N GLU A 381 -25.03 -6.24 -24.83
CA GLU A 381 -25.27 -4.86 -24.37
C GLU A 381 -24.57 -3.86 -25.32
N ILE A 382 -23.30 -4.10 -25.62
CA ILE A 382 -22.50 -3.27 -26.54
C ILE A 382 -23.12 -3.24 -27.93
N ASP A 383 -23.56 -4.37 -28.48
CA ASP A 383 -24.20 -4.43 -29.79
C ASP A 383 -25.50 -3.61 -29.83
N THR A 384 -26.24 -3.57 -28.72
CA THR A 384 -27.49 -2.80 -28.62
C THR A 384 -27.25 -1.30 -28.54
N VAL A 385 -26.22 -0.87 -27.81
CA VAL A 385 -25.96 0.55 -27.51
C VAL A 385 -25.03 1.20 -28.54
N VAL A 386 -23.96 0.51 -28.89
CA VAL A 386 -22.89 1.00 -29.77
C VAL A 386 -23.15 0.58 -31.21
N GLY A 387 -23.61 -0.66 -31.42
CA GLY A 387 -23.68 -1.26 -32.75
C GLY A 387 -22.30 -1.61 -33.30
N ARG A 388 -22.20 -1.75 -34.63
CA ARG A 388 -20.95 -2.14 -35.32
C ARG A 388 -20.38 -1.05 -36.23
N ASP A 389 -21.12 0.04 -36.44
CA ASP A 389 -20.75 1.11 -37.38
C ASP A 389 -19.82 2.16 -36.75
N ARG A 390 -19.56 2.10 -35.44
CA ARG A 390 -18.68 3.01 -34.71
C ARG A 390 -17.99 2.33 -33.53
N LEU A 391 -16.88 2.90 -33.09
CA LEU A 391 -16.15 2.46 -31.89
C LEU A 391 -16.88 2.91 -30.59
N PRO A 392 -16.73 2.15 -29.48
CA PRO A 392 -17.24 2.55 -28.16
C PRO A 392 -16.57 3.82 -27.64
N THR A 393 -17.34 4.72 -27.02
CA THR A 393 -16.85 5.99 -26.47
C THR A 393 -17.34 6.23 -25.05
N PHE A 394 -16.82 7.26 -24.38
CA PHE A 394 -17.33 7.66 -23.06
C PHE A 394 -18.78 8.18 -23.07
N ALA A 395 -19.31 8.60 -24.21
CA ALA A 395 -20.73 8.96 -24.34
C ALA A 395 -21.66 7.75 -24.14
N ASP A 396 -21.15 6.53 -24.37
CA ASP A 396 -21.89 5.28 -24.16
C ASP A 396 -21.90 4.85 -22.70
N SER A 397 -21.00 5.40 -21.87
CA SER A 397 -20.76 4.98 -20.48
C SER A 397 -22.03 4.90 -19.61
N PRO A 398 -22.98 5.85 -19.66
CA PRO A 398 -24.22 5.75 -18.89
C PRO A 398 -25.15 4.60 -19.31
N HIS A 399 -24.97 4.06 -20.52
CA HIS A 399 -25.83 3.05 -21.14
C HIS A 399 -25.17 1.67 -21.19
N LEU A 400 -23.94 1.53 -20.67
CA LEU A 400 -23.20 0.27 -20.60
C LEU A 400 -22.97 -0.19 -19.14
N PRO A 401 -24.05 -0.39 -18.34
CA PRO A 401 -23.93 -0.77 -16.94
C PRO A 401 -23.23 -2.12 -16.74
N TYR A 402 -23.34 -3.06 -17.68
CA TYR A 402 -22.67 -4.36 -17.56
C TYR A 402 -21.15 -4.25 -17.68
N CYS A 403 -20.63 -3.35 -18.53
CA CYS A 403 -19.20 -3.05 -18.60
C CYS A 403 -18.66 -2.45 -17.30
N HIS A 404 -19.40 -1.52 -16.68
CA HIS A 404 -19.07 -1.00 -15.34
C HIS A 404 -19.09 -2.10 -14.28
N ALA A 405 -20.10 -2.97 -14.31
CA ALA A 405 -20.21 -4.09 -13.40
C ALA A 405 -19.00 -5.04 -13.50
N MET A 406 -18.51 -5.31 -14.72
CA MET A 406 -17.28 -6.09 -14.94
C MET A 406 -16.04 -5.43 -14.36
N ALA A 407 -15.88 -4.11 -14.55
CA ALA A 407 -14.74 -3.37 -14.01
C ALA A 407 -14.73 -3.43 -12.46
N LYS A 408 -15.90 -3.17 -11.84
CA LYS A 408 -16.07 -3.26 -10.39
C LYS A 408 -15.82 -4.66 -9.86
N GLU A 409 -16.31 -5.68 -10.56
CA GLU A 409 -16.10 -7.07 -10.14
C GLU A 409 -14.64 -7.49 -10.28
N ALA A 410 -13.91 -7.03 -11.30
CA ALA A 410 -12.48 -7.32 -11.45
C ALA A 410 -11.68 -6.72 -10.28
N LEU A 411 -11.96 -5.46 -9.92
CA LEU A 411 -11.34 -4.78 -8.78
C LEU A 411 -11.65 -5.47 -7.45
N ARG A 412 -12.89 -5.95 -7.26
CA ARG A 412 -13.31 -6.68 -6.06
C ARG A 412 -12.68 -8.07 -5.99
N TRP A 413 -12.86 -8.88 -7.03
CA TRP A 413 -12.56 -10.31 -7.04
C TRP A 413 -11.08 -10.60 -6.82
N ARG A 414 -10.20 -9.88 -7.53
CA ARG A 414 -8.74 -10.02 -7.45
C ARG A 414 -8.09 -8.62 -7.38
N PRO A 415 -8.03 -8.01 -6.17
CA PRO A 415 -7.37 -6.72 -6.01
C PRO A 415 -5.88 -6.86 -6.33
N VAL A 416 -5.34 -5.90 -7.11
CA VAL A 416 -3.91 -5.89 -7.47
C VAL A 416 -2.98 -5.67 -6.28
N ASP A 417 -3.47 -5.09 -5.18
CA ASP A 417 -2.73 -4.98 -3.92
C ASP A 417 -3.53 -5.66 -2.79
N PRO A 418 -3.33 -6.97 -2.54
CA PRO A 418 -4.12 -7.77 -1.59
C PRO A 418 -4.04 -7.33 -0.13
N LEU A 419 -2.97 -6.63 0.26
CA LEU A 419 -2.74 -6.14 1.63
C LEU A 419 -2.84 -4.62 1.75
N GLY A 420 -3.12 -3.95 0.64
CA GLY A 420 -3.04 -2.50 0.55
C GLY A 420 -1.65 -1.96 0.93
N MET A 421 -1.56 -0.64 0.96
CA MET A 421 -0.34 0.01 1.42
C MET A 421 -0.32 0.15 2.94
N PRO A 422 0.77 -0.21 3.65
CA PRO A 422 0.84 -0.18 5.10
C PRO A 422 0.52 1.20 5.70
N HIS A 423 -0.40 1.22 6.64
CA HIS A 423 -0.70 2.38 7.47
C HIS A 423 0.14 2.35 8.76
N TYR A 424 0.25 3.49 9.44
CA TYR A 424 1.02 3.60 10.67
C TYR A 424 0.33 4.50 11.68
N THR A 425 0.30 4.06 12.94
CA THR A 425 -0.35 4.77 14.04
C THR A 425 0.58 5.81 14.65
N ILE A 426 0.16 7.07 14.73
CA ILE A 426 0.95 8.16 15.35
C ILE A 426 0.64 8.40 16.83
N GLU A 427 -0.46 7.85 17.30
CA GLU A 427 -0.92 7.86 18.68
C GLU A 427 -1.54 6.51 19.04
N ASP A 428 -1.73 6.31 20.33
CA ASP A 428 -2.42 5.14 20.86
C ASP A 428 -3.91 5.17 20.49
N ASP A 429 -4.47 4.00 20.21
CA ASP A 429 -5.87 3.83 19.85
C ASP A 429 -6.47 2.57 20.49
N TRP A 430 -7.80 2.44 20.44
CA TRP A 430 -8.53 1.28 20.96
C TRP A 430 -9.66 0.87 20.02
N TYR A 431 -9.80 -0.40 19.71
CA TYR A 431 -10.94 -0.91 18.94
C TYR A 431 -11.55 -2.10 19.66
N GLU A 432 -12.86 -2.02 19.98
CA GLU A 432 -13.60 -3.09 20.66
C GLU A 432 -12.89 -3.66 21.92
N GLY A 433 -12.32 -2.77 22.72
CA GLY A 433 -11.59 -3.14 23.94
C GLY A 433 -10.17 -3.68 23.71
N MET A 434 -9.73 -3.80 22.46
CA MET A 434 -8.37 -4.14 22.06
C MET A 434 -7.53 -2.87 21.90
N TYR A 435 -6.33 -2.86 22.49
CA TYR A 435 -5.39 -1.76 22.44
C TYR A 435 -4.53 -1.81 21.18
N ILE A 436 -4.44 -0.67 20.49
CA ILE A 436 -3.60 -0.46 19.30
C ILE A 436 -2.52 0.55 19.70
N PRO A 437 -1.29 0.11 20.00
CA PRO A 437 -0.23 1.01 20.44
C PRO A 437 0.22 1.95 19.32
N LYS A 438 0.64 3.17 19.68
CA LYS A 438 1.44 4.03 18.81
C LYS A 438 2.62 3.26 18.22
N GLY A 439 2.98 3.62 16.99
CA GLY A 439 4.09 2.97 16.27
C GLY A 439 3.77 1.59 15.69
N THR A 440 2.50 1.25 15.56
CA THR A 440 2.04 -0.01 14.96
C THR A 440 1.78 0.16 13.46
N VAL A 441 2.25 -0.81 12.67
CA VAL A 441 1.90 -0.96 11.26
C VAL A 441 0.51 -1.57 11.17
N LEU A 442 -0.37 -0.99 10.37
CA LEU A 442 -1.70 -1.51 10.09
C LEU A 442 -1.75 -2.00 8.64
N LEU A 443 -2.11 -3.26 8.43
CA LEU A 443 -2.31 -3.85 7.11
C LEU A 443 -3.79 -4.19 6.94
N ALA A 444 -4.43 -3.67 5.90
CA ALA A 444 -5.79 -4.08 5.57
C ALA A 444 -5.71 -5.31 4.66
N ASN A 445 -6.28 -6.44 5.06
CA ASN A 445 -6.33 -7.61 4.19
C ASN A 445 -7.42 -7.42 3.13
N VAL A 446 -7.18 -6.53 2.16
CA VAL A 446 -8.11 -6.14 1.09
C VAL A 446 -8.63 -7.36 0.34
N TRP A 447 -7.80 -8.39 0.15
CA TRP A 447 -8.23 -9.66 -0.41
C TRP A 447 -9.40 -10.28 0.34
N HIS A 448 -9.26 -10.46 1.66
CA HIS A 448 -10.33 -10.98 2.50
C HIS A 448 -11.51 -10.03 2.53
N LEU A 449 -11.26 -8.73 2.74
CA LEU A 449 -12.32 -7.72 2.83
C LEU A 449 -13.23 -7.72 1.60
N ASN A 450 -12.65 -7.83 0.41
CA ASN A 450 -13.40 -7.86 -0.85
C ASN A 450 -14.07 -9.21 -1.12
N ARG A 451 -13.72 -10.27 -0.40
CA ARG A 451 -14.21 -11.64 -0.62
C ARG A 451 -14.95 -12.19 0.60
N ASP A 452 -15.33 -11.33 1.55
CA ASP A 452 -16.06 -11.71 2.75
C ASP A 452 -17.49 -12.18 2.36
N PRO A 453 -17.84 -13.45 2.60
CA PRO A 453 -19.16 -13.95 2.25
C PRO A 453 -20.30 -13.30 3.05
N ASN A 454 -20.02 -12.70 4.21
CA ASN A 454 -21.02 -11.94 4.96
C ASN A 454 -21.40 -10.63 4.25
N LEU A 455 -20.47 -10.07 3.48
CA LEU A 455 -20.65 -8.78 2.81
C LEU A 455 -21.12 -8.93 1.37
N TYR A 456 -20.54 -9.90 0.65
CA TYR A 456 -20.84 -10.10 -0.78
C TYR A 456 -21.69 -11.33 -1.07
N GLY A 457 -21.96 -12.20 -0.09
CA GLY A 457 -22.72 -13.43 -0.29
C GLY A 457 -21.84 -14.68 -0.51
N PRO A 458 -22.45 -15.88 -0.56
CA PRO A 458 -21.72 -17.15 -0.60
C PRO A 458 -20.83 -17.33 -1.85
N ASP A 459 -21.14 -16.61 -2.93
CA ASP A 459 -20.39 -16.59 -4.18
C ASP A 459 -19.28 -15.52 -4.20
N ALA A 460 -18.95 -14.88 -3.07
CA ALA A 460 -17.93 -13.82 -2.99
C ALA A 460 -16.55 -14.24 -3.54
N HIS A 461 -16.25 -15.53 -3.57
CA HIS A 461 -15.00 -16.08 -4.10
C HIS A 461 -14.98 -16.20 -5.64
N LEU A 462 -16.14 -16.11 -6.30
CA LEU A 462 -16.32 -16.18 -7.74
C LEU A 462 -16.29 -14.79 -8.37
N PHE A 463 -15.97 -14.74 -9.66
CA PHE A 463 -16.18 -13.55 -10.49
C PHE A 463 -17.64 -13.53 -10.95
N ASN A 464 -18.42 -12.54 -10.51
CA ASN A 464 -19.83 -12.39 -10.86
C ASN A 464 -20.19 -10.91 -11.05
N PRO A 465 -20.16 -10.37 -12.29
CA PRO A 465 -20.57 -9.00 -12.57
C PRO A 465 -22.03 -8.71 -12.20
N GLU A 466 -22.90 -9.73 -12.20
CA GLU A 466 -24.33 -9.54 -11.93
C GLU A 466 -24.62 -9.07 -10.50
N ARG A 467 -23.65 -9.22 -9.58
CA ARG A 467 -23.70 -8.66 -8.22
C ARG A 467 -23.93 -7.15 -8.19
N TRP A 468 -23.50 -6.46 -9.25
CA TRP A 468 -23.57 -5.01 -9.36
C TRP A 468 -24.79 -4.52 -10.10
N LEU A 469 -25.77 -5.39 -10.37
CA LEU A 469 -26.94 -5.04 -11.17
C LEU A 469 -28.25 -5.34 -10.43
N ASP A 470 -29.25 -4.50 -10.66
CA ASP A 470 -30.62 -4.77 -10.25
C ASP A 470 -31.33 -5.70 -11.26
N ALA A 471 -32.57 -6.08 -10.94
CA ALA A 471 -33.39 -6.92 -11.81
C ALA A 471 -33.70 -6.29 -13.18
N LYS A 472 -33.50 -4.98 -13.36
CA LYS A 472 -33.67 -4.25 -14.62
C LYS A 472 -32.36 -4.07 -15.38
N GLY A 473 -31.24 -4.56 -14.85
CA GLY A 473 -29.91 -4.39 -15.44
C GLY A 473 -29.26 -3.03 -15.15
N GLY A 474 -29.82 -2.22 -14.25
CA GLY A 474 -29.19 -0.97 -13.80
C GLY A 474 -28.13 -1.23 -12.73
N LEU A 475 -27.10 -0.38 -12.68
CA LEU A 475 -26.06 -0.49 -11.65
C LEU A 475 -26.63 -0.27 -10.24
N VAL A 476 -26.34 -1.19 -9.33
CA VAL A 476 -26.61 -1.02 -7.90
C VAL A 476 -25.38 -0.53 -7.15
N LYS A 477 -25.63 0.08 -6.00
CA LYS A 477 -24.56 0.36 -5.03
C LYS A 477 -24.09 -0.96 -4.43
N GLY A 478 -22.79 -1.03 -4.16
CA GLY A 478 -22.24 -2.14 -3.39
C GLY A 478 -22.75 -2.15 -1.95
N PRO A 479 -22.29 -3.13 -1.15
CA PRO A 479 -22.55 -3.17 0.27
C PRO A 479 -22.19 -1.84 0.94
N ALA A 480 -23.04 -1.35 1.85
CA ALA A 480 -22.92 -0.01 2.41
C ALA A 480 -21.57 0.20 3.14
N GLU A 481 -21.06 -0.87 3.76
CA GLU A 481 -19.78 -0.93 4.45
C GLU A 481 -18.58 -0.80 3.48
N ALA A 482 -18.74 -1.17 2.22
CA ALA A 482 -17.74 -0.99 1.17
C ALA A 482 -17.88 0.36 0.43
N LYS A 483 -18.80 1.23 0.89
CA LYS A 483 -18.98 2.63 0.47
C LYS A 483 -19.21 2.81 -1.04
N GLU A 484 -18.81 3.97 -1.58
CA GLU A 484 -19.10 4.43 -2.94
C GLU A 484 -18.58 3.43 -4.00
N ASP A 485 -17.34 3.00 -3.83
CA ASP A 485 -16.67 2.12 -4.80
C ASP A 485 -17.28 0.70 -4.72
N GLY A 486 -17.81 0.31 -3.56
CA GLY A 486 -18.43 -1.01 -3.33
C GLY A 486 -17.40 -2.12 -3.10
N HIS A 487 -16.10 -1.78 -3.10
CA HIS A 487 -14.97 -2.64 -2.78
C HIS A 487 -13.87 -1.80 -2.11
N SER A 488 -12.89 -2.44 -1.48
CA SER A 488 -11.83 -1.81 -0.69
C SER A 488 -10.49 -1.67 -1.44
N THR A 489 -10.45 -1.99 -2.74
CA THR A 489 -9.23 -2.01 -3.58
C THR A 489 -8.53 -0.67 -3.68
N TYR A 490 -9.28 0.44 -3.60
CA TYR A 490 -8.70 1.78 -3.61
C TYR A 490 -8.22 2.25 -2.22
N GLY A 491 -8.37 1.44 -1.18
CA GLY A 491 -7.94 1.78 0.18
C GLY A 491 -8.90 2.72 0.90
N PHE A 492 -8.39 3.43 1.92
CA PHE A 492 -9.24 4.04 2.96
C PHE A 492 -8.82 5.47 3.33
N GLY A 493 -9.82 6.27 3.72
CA GLY A 493 -9.67 7.54 4.41
C GLY A 493 -8.82 8.55 3.66
N ARG A 494 -7.96 9.25 4.41
CA ARG A 494 -7.06 10.28 3.86
C ARG A 494 -6.05 9.72 2.84
N ARG A 495 -5.83 8.40 2.83
CA ARG A 495 -4.88 7.69 1.97
C ARG A 495 -5.55 6.91 0.83
N ILE A 496 -6.87 7.05 0.63
CA ILE A 496 -7.60 6.44 -0.49
C ILE A 496 -6.91 6.76 -1.83
N CYS A 497 -7.00 5.91 -2.85
CA CYS A 497 -6.34 6.11 -4.13
C CYS A 497 -6.77 7.44 -4.77
N VAL A 498 -5.82 8.31 -5.12
CA VAL A 498 -6.12 9.58 -5.80
C VAL A 498 -6.49 9.39 -7.26
N GLY A 499 -5.95 8.34 -7.90
CA GLY A 499 -6.17 8.03 -9.31
C GLY A 499 -7.38 7.15 -9.60
N ARG A 500 -8.24 6.85 -8.60
CA ARG A 500 -9.34 5.87 -8.75
C ARG A 500 -10.27 6.19 -9.94
N HIS A 501 -10.60 7.45 -10.15
CA HIS A 501 -11.50 7.86 -11.24
C HIS A 501 -10.84 7.78 -12.62
N VAL A 502 -9.52 7.99 -12.70
CA VAL A 502 -8.75 7.74 -13.94
C VAL A 502 -8.72 6.25 -14.24
N ALA A 503 -8.47 5.42 -13.21
CA ALA A 503 -8.47 3.97 -13.33
C ALA A 503 -9.83 3.42 -13.77
N ASP A 504 -10.94 3.85 -13.14
CA ASP A 504 -12.30 3.46 -13.52
C ASP A 504 -12.59 3.76 -15.00
N ASN A 505 -12.23 4.97 -15.46
CA ASN A 505 -12.39 5.36 -16.87
C ASN A 505 -11.58 4.46 -17.81
N SER A 506 -10.30 4.21 -17.49
CA SER A 506 -9.44 3.34 -18.30
C SER A 506 -9.96 1.91 -18.34
N LEU A 507 -10.38 1.34 -17.21
CA LEU A 507 -10.94 -0.01 -17.15
C LEU A 507 -12.21 -0.10 -17.99
N PHE A 508 -13.15 0.84 -17.82
CA PHE A 508 -14.39 0.88 -18.58
C PHE A 508 -14.13 0.89 -20.10
N ILE A 509 -13.32 1.84 -20.59
CA ILE A 509 -13.16 2.03 -22.03
C ILE A 509 -12.33 0.91 -22.66
N ASN A 510 -11.34 0.37 -21.94
CA ASN A 510 -10.56 -0.79 -22.38
C ASN A 510 -11.46 -2.04 -22.49
N ILE A 511 -12.28 -2.31 -21.48
CA ILE A 511 -13.24 -3.44 -21.47
C ILE A 511 -14.22 -3.30 -22.64
N ALA A 512 -14.85 -2.13 -22.79
CA ALA A 512 -15.80 -1.88 -23.86
C ALA A 512 -15.18 -2.04 -25.25
N SER A 513 -13.98 -1.49 -25.48
CA SER A 513 -13.27 -1.56 -26.77
C SER A 513 -12.88 -2.99 -27.12
N ILE A 514 -12.37 -3.76 -26.15
CA ILE A 514 -12.01 -5.16 -26.36
C ILE A 514 -13.24 -6.00 -26.68
N LEU A 515 -14.29 -5.91 -25.86
CA LEU A 515 -15.51 -6.70 -26.05
C LEU A 515 -16.30 -6.32 -27.30
N TRP A 516 -16.23 -5.05 -27.73
CA TRP A 516 -16.78 -4.64 -29.03
C TRP A 516 -16.08 -5.37 -30.18
N ALA A 517 -14.76 -5.49 -30.12
CA ALA A 517 -13.94 -5.94 -31.25
C ALA A 517 -13.74 -7.45 -31.36
N MET A 518 -13.61 -8.17 -30.25
CA MET A 518 -13.07 -9.53 -30.25
C MET A 518 -13.74 -10.47 -29.25
N ASN A 519 -13.59 -11.77 -29.52
CA ASN A 519 -13.82 -12.84 -28.55
C ASN A 519 -12.50 -13.27 -27.93
N LEU A 520 -12.49 -13.41 -26.60
CA LEU A 520 -11.39 -13.92 -25.81
C LEU A 520 -11.69 -15.37 -25.42
N GLU A 521 -10.86 -16.30 -25.86
CA GLU A 521 -10.98 -17.71 -25.57
C GLU A 521 -9.69 -18.23 -24.91
N LYS A 522 -9.82 -19.24 -24.05
CA LYS A 522 -8.65 -19.96 -23.56
C LYS A 522 -8.04 -20.80 -24.70
N ASN A 523 -6.73 -20.70 -24.92
CA ASN A 523 -6.06 -21.50 -25.95
C ASN A 523 -5.79 -22.94 -25.46
N SER A 524 -5.60 -23.12 -24.15
CA SER A 524 -5.35 -24.40 -23.49
C SER A 524 -6.15 -24.49 -22.18
N LYS A 525 -6.01 -25.60 -21.43
CA LYS A 525 -6.51 -25.65 -20.06
C LYS A 525 -5.70 -24.65 -19.23
N ILE A 526 -6.36 -23.63 -18.70
CA ILE A 526 -5.84 -22.82 -17.60
C ILE A 526 -5.83 -23.77 -16.38
N GLU A 527 -4.67 -24.39 -16.11
CA GLU A 527 -4.58 -25.47 -15.11
C GLU A 527 -4.59 -24.96 -13.66
N THR A 528 -4.17 -23.72 -13.41
CA THR A 528 -4.05 -23.18 -12.05
C THR A 528 -4.39 -21.69 -11.97
N GLU A 529 -5.03 -21.27 -10.87
CA GLU A 529 -5.20 -19.85 -10.50
C GLU A 529 -3.89 -19.27 -9.92
N GLU A 530 -2.74 -19.63 -10.50
CA GLU A 530 -1.43 -19.22 -10.00
C GLU A 530 -1.27 -17.68 -10.05
N VAL A 531 -0.82 -17.13 -8.93
CA VAL A 531 -0.57 -15.69 -8.75
C VAL A 531 0.92 -15.41 -8.84
N VAL A 532 1.27 -14.32 -9.52
CA VAL A 532 2.62 -13.74 -9.52
C VAL A 532 2.59 -12.44 -8.72
N GLU A 533 3.48 -12.34 -7.73
CA GLU A 533 3.80 -11.08 -7.04
C GLU A 533 4.81 -10.30 -7.90
N ASP A 534 4.31 -9.33 -8.66
CA ASP A 534 5.09 -8.53 -9.61
C ASP A 534 5.30 -7.11 -9.05
N GLY A 535 6.39 -6.93 -8.32
CA GLY A 535 6.68 -5.66 -7.66
C GLY A 535 5.70 -5.35 -6.52
N LEU A 536 4.88 -4.30 -6.69
CA LEU A 536 3.85 -3.89 -5.74
C LEU A 536 2.46 -4.43 -6.09
N VAL A 537 2.32 -5.12 -7.22
CA VAL A 537 1.03 -5.64 -7.69
C VAL A 537 1.04 -7.16 -7.77
N VAL A 538 -0.15 -7.76 -7.73
CA VAL A 538 -0.36 -9.18 -8.00
C VAL A 538 -1.19 -9.36 -9.27
N ARG A 539 -0.81 -10.34 -10.07
CA ARG A 539 -1.45 -10.64 -11.36
C ARG A 539 -1.50 -12.15 -11.58
N PRO A 540 -2.31 -12.66 -12.53
CA PRO A 540 -2.23 -14.06 -12.88
C PRO A 540 -0.86 -14.38 -13.49
N LYS A 541 -0.41 -15.62 -13.32
CA LYS A 541 0.64 -16.17 -14.16
C LYS A 541 0.20 -16.08 -15.62
N LEU A 542 1.12 -15.71 -16.52
CA LEU A 542 0.79 -15.54 -17.93
C LEU A 542 0.33 -16.88 -18.53
N PHE A 543 -0.67 -16.79 -19.40
CA PHE A 543 -1.32 -17.92 -20.05
C PHE A 543 -1.61 -17.56 -21.50
N ASP A 544 -1.78 -18.58 -22.33
CA ASP A 544 -2.09 -18.40 -23.75
C ASP A 544 -3.58 -18.13 -23.94
N ILE A 545 -3.87 -17.08 -24.69
CA ILE A 545 -5.22 -16.73 -25.12
C ILE A 545 -5.35 -16.89 -26.62
N LYS A 546 -6.56 -17.24 -27.05
CA LYS A 546 -6.97 -17.19 -28.44
C LYS A 546 -7.88 -15.98 -28.60
N VAL A 547 -7.49 -15.07 -29.49
CA VAL A 547 -8.26 -13.87 -29.82
C VAL A 547 -8.83 -14.06 -31.22
N THR A 548 -10.13 -13.82 -31.38
CA THR A 548 -10.77 -13.81 -32.71
C THR A 548 -11.61 -12.54 -32.88
N PRO A 549 -11.54 -11.84 -34.03
CA PRO A 549 -12.40 -10.69 -34.27
C PRO A 549 -13.87 -11.13 -34.28
N ARG A 550 -14.76 -10.29 -33.74
CA ARG A 550 -16.22 -10.56 -33.73
C ARG A 550 -16.84 -10.35 -35.11
N PHE A 551 -16.26 -9.46 -35.91
CA PHE A 551 -16.66 -9.16 -37.28
C PHE A 551 -15.45 -8.60 -38.05
N PRO A 552 -15.40 -8.75 -39.39
CA PRO A 552 -14.24 -8.36 -40.20
C PRO A 552 -13.82 -6.90 -40.05
N GLU A 553 -14.78 -6.00 -39.94
CA GLU A 553 -14.58 -4.55 -39.92
C GLU A 553 -13.94 -4.05 -38.62
N ALA A 554 -14.03 -4.82 -37.53
CA ALA A 554 -13.49 -4.42 -36.23
C ALA A 554 -11.98 -4.12 -36.30
N ALA A 555 -11.21 -4.99 -36.98
CA ALA A 555 -9.77 -4.82 -37.13
C ALA A 555 -9.42 -3.61 -38.00
N ILE A 556 -10.23 -3.32 -39.01
CA ILE A 556 -10.04 -2.19 -39.93
C ILE A 556 -10.28 -0.88 -39.17
N MET A 557 -11.43 -0.74 -38.52
CA MET A 557 -11.80 0.47 -37.78
C MET A 557 -10.81 0.78 -36.65
N LEU A 558 -10.35 -0.24 -35.93
CA LEU A 558 -9.33 -0.07 -34.90
C LEU A 558 -7.96 0.30 -35.48
N GLY A 559 -7.60 -0.24 -36.65
CA GLY A 559 -6.37 0.10 -37.36
C GLY A 559 -6.37 1.55 -37.86
N GLU A 560 -7.49 2.01 -38.40
CA GLU A 560 -7.71 3.40 -38.82
C GLU A 560 -7.63 4.35 -37.61
N ALA A 561 -8.39 4.07 -36.55
CA ALA A 561 -8.38 4.89 -35.33
C ALA A 561 -6.99 4.94 -34.67
N LYS A 562 -6.25 3.82 -34.68
CA LYS A 562 -4.84 3.80 -34.25
C LYS A 562 -4.01 4.72 -35.14
N THR A 563 -4.10 4.60 -36.46
CA THR A 563 -3.32 5.41 -37.40
C THR A 563 -3.60 6.90 -37.23
N ASP A 564 -4.87 7.29 -37.14
CA ASP A 564 -5.29 8.68 -36.92
C ASP A 564 -4.75 9.22 -35.59
N PHE A 565 -4.80 8.42 -34.52
CA PHE A 565 -4.29 8.83 -33.22
C PHE A 565 -2.79 9.09 -33.23
N PHE A 566 -2.00 8.22 -33.88
CA PHE A 566 -0.56 8.45 -34.03
C PHE A 566 -0.26 9.65 -34.93
N ALA A 567 -1.00 9.83 -36.03
CA ALA A 567 -0.84 10.95 -36.95
C ALA A 567 -1.13 12.31 -36.32
N GLN A 568 -2.02 12.39 -35.32
CA GLN A 568 -2.28 13.63 -34.57
C GLN A 568 -1.11 14.07 -33.68
N HIS A 569 -0.10 13.21 -33.47
CA HIS A 569 1.02 13.44 -32.56
C HIS A 569 2.41 13.37 -33.23
N THR A 570 2.45 13.19 -34.55
CA THR A 570 3.63 13.33 -35.41
C THR A 570 3.57 14.65 -36.14
#